data_AF-A0A0R3RLS3-F1
#
_entry.id   AF-A0A0R3RLS3-F1
#
_cell.length_a   1.000
_cell.length_b   1.000
_cell.length_c   1.000
_cell.angle_alpha   90.00
_cell.angle_beta   90.00
_cell.angle_gamma   90.00
#
_symmetry.space_group_name_H-M   'P 1'
#
loop_
_entity.id
_entity.type
_entity.pdbx_description
1 polymer ?
#
loop_
_entity_poly.entity_id
_entity_poly.type
_entity_poly.pdbx_seq_one_letter_code
_entity_poly.pdbx_strand_id
1 'polypeptide(L)'
;CLHQRRSNDASIFLRILGDVHVIPFGCDKRGGEEDGYLRLCGACQAIRRLPDTFFPPFINEVMCDDDKACLYFYDFPHGKCTQKHMNFVVLKNVGTDDCQIWQKFNLNVRVSCECFVDEMSFFAKYV
;
A
#
# COMPACT_ATOMS: atom_id res chain seq x y z
N CYS A 1 -0.48 -20.64 -30.07
CA CYS A 1 0.27 -19.52 -29.45
C CYS A 1 1.48 -19.03 -30.27
N LEU A 2 1.90 -19.70 -31.37
CA LEU A 2 2.92 -19.17 -32.28
C LEU A 2 2.25 -18.39 -33.43
N HIS A 3 2.68 -17.13 -33.59
CA HIS A 3 2.18 -16.06 -34.48
C HIS A 3 1.09 -15.14 -33.92
N GLN A 4 1.50 -14.10 -33.17
CA GLN A 4 1.10 -12.71 -33.48
C GLN A 4 2.00 -11.70 -32.77
N ARG A 5 2.27 -10.61 -33.49
CA ARG A 5 3.27 -9.57 -33.19
C ARG A 5 2.87 -8.67 -32.02
N ARG A 6 3.92 -8.23 -31.32
CA ARG A 6 4.13 -6.96 -30.61
C ARG A 6 3.07 -5.88 -30.88
N SER A 7 2.37 -5.50 -29.82
CA SER A 7 1.74 -4.19 -29.68
C SER A 7 2.50 -3.44 -28.58
N ASN A 8 3.15 -2.33 -28.97
CA ASN A 8 3.73 -1.36 -28.06
C ASN A 8 2.61 -0.45 -27.56
N ASP A 9 2.31 -0.51 -26.27
CA ASP A 9 1.65 0.60 -25.59
C ASP A 9 2.28 0.77 -24.20
N ALA A 10 3.38 1.52 -24.19
CA ALA A 10 3.99 2.04 -22.98
C ALA A 10 3.34 3.40 -22.69
N SER A 11 2.05 3.39 -22.34
CA SER A 11 1.39 4.57 -21.81
C SER A 11 1.76 4.74 -20.34
N ILE A 12 2.69 5.67 -20.14
CA ILE A 12 3.07 6.26 -18.86
C ILE A 12 1.83 6.94 -18.28
N PHE A 13 1.20 6.27 -17.33
CA PHE A 13 0.38 6.89 -16.31
C PHE A 13 0.65 6.12 -15.04
N LEU A 14 1.29 6.73 -14.04
CA LEU A 14 1.41 6.17 -12.70
C LEU A 14 0.04 6.27 -11.99
N ARG A 15 -1.02 5.78 -12.65
CA ARG A 15 -2.31 5.46 -12.03
C ARG A 15 -2.05 4.20 -11.23
N ILE A 16 -2.45 4.21 -9.96
CA ILE A 16 -2.52 3.00 -9.15
C ILE A 16 -3.23 1.93 -9.99
N LEU A 17 -2.55 0.82 -10.30
CA LEU A 17 -3.09 -0.26 -11.12
C LEU A 17 -4.31 -0.89 -10.43
N GLY A 18 -5.50 -0.77 -11.01
CA GLY A 18 -6.73 -1.31 -10.41
C GLY A 18 -7.37 -0.37 -9.38
N ASP A 19 -8.51 -0.81 -8.84
CA ASP A 19 -9.38 -0.01 -7.97
C ASP A 19 -9.17 -0.38 -6.50
N VAL A 20 -9.20 0.61 -5.61
CA VAL A 20 -8.95 0.43 -4.17
C VAL A 20 -10.22 0.73 -3.39
N HIS A 21 -10.58 -0.19 -2.50
CA HIS A 21 -11.74 -0.06 -1.61
C HIS A 21 -11.29 -0.16 -0.16
N VAL A 22 -11.52 0.91 0.62
CA VAL A 22 -11.27 0.92 2.07
C VAL A 22 -12.39 0.17 2.78
N ILE A 23 -12.03 -0.72 3.69
CA ILE A 23 -13.00 -1.52 4.46
C ILE A 23 -13.64 -0.62 5.53
N PRO A 24 -14.98 -0.45 5.56
CA PRO A 24 -15.64 0.53 6.43
C PRO A 24 -15.37 0.39 7.93
N PHE A 25 -15.14 -0.84 8.40
CA PHE A 25 -14.86 -1.15 9.81
C PHE A 25 -13.42 -1.61 10.05
N GLY A 26 -12.54 -1.44 9.05
CA GLY A 26 -11.15 -1.88 9.10
C GLY A 26 -10.16 -0.78 9.46
N CYS A 27 -10.61 0.34 10.05
CA CYS A 27 -9.78 1.50 10.36
C CYS A 27 -9.50 1.60 11.86
N ASP A 28 -8.22 1.60 12.20
CA ASP A 28 -7.72 1.90 13.53
C ASP A 28 -7.20 3.33 13.59
N LYS A 29 -7.44 4.02 14.71
CA LYS A 29 -6.99 5.39 14.93
C LYS A 29 -5.69 5.44 15.72
N ARG A 30 -4.92 6.51 15.53
CA ARG A 30 -3.80 6.85 16.42
C ARG A 30 -4.29 6.98 17.86
N GLY A 31 -3.54 6.42 18.80
CA GLY A 31 -3.93 6.32 20.21
C GLY A 31 -4.95 5.22 20.51
N GLY A 32 -5.37 4.44 19.51
CA GLY A 32 -6.10 3.18 19.75
C GLY A 32 -5.20 2.19 20.49
N GLU A 33 -5.78 1.47 21.44
CA GLU A 33 -5.10 0.44 22.22
C GLU A 33 -5.08 -0.90 21.45
N GLU A 34 -3.93 -1.54 21.40
CA GLU A 34 -3.73 -2.90 20.89
C GLU A 34 -2.72 -3.61 21.81
N ASP A 35 -3.11 -4.75 22.39
CA ASP A 35 -2.28 -5.55 23.29
C ASP A 35 -1.63 -4.76 24.46
N GLY A 36 -2.34 -3.75 24.98
CA GLY A 36 -1.85 -2.88 26.06
C GLY A 36 -0.88 -1.78 25.61
N TYR A 37 -0.68 -1.62 24.31
CA TYR A 37 0.13 -0.57 23.69
C TYR A 37 -0.74 0.38 22.87
N LEU A 38 -0.26 1.59 22.63
CA LEU A 38 -0.98 2.58 21.82
C LEU A 38 -0.41 2.64 20.40
N ARG A 39 -1.31 2.63 19.41
CA ARG A 39 -0.94 2.83 18.00
C ARG A 39 -0.40 4.25 17.79
N LEU A 40 0.79 4.34 17.20
CA LEU A 40 1.42 5.62 16.84
C LEU A 40 0.83 6.22 15.55
N CYS A 41 0.29 5.41 14.65
CA CYS A 41 -0.34 5.87 13.41
C CYS A 41 -1.74 5.29 13.26
N GLY A 42 -2.64 6.07 12.67
CA GLY A 42 -3.92 5.56 12.16
C GLY A 42 -3.69 4.80 10.85
N ALA A 43 -4.41 3.69 10.67
CA ALA A 43 -4.31 2.85 9.49
C ALA A 43 -5.64 2.15 9.19
N CYS A 44 -5.96 2.01 7.91
CA CYS A 44 -7.17 1.37 7.42
C CYS A 44 -6.82 0.16 6.55
N GLN A 45 -7.54 -0.93 6.73
CA GLN A 45 -7.51 -2.05 5.81
C GLN A 45 -8.21 -1.67 4.51
N ALA A 46 -7.62 -2.07 3.39
CA ALA A 46 -8.15 -1.86 2.05
C ALA A 46 -7.96 -3.10 1.19
N ILE A 47 -8.83 -3.27 0.20
CA ILE A 47 -8.71 -4.30 -0.82
C ILE A 47 -8.55 -3.62 -2.16
N ARG A 48 -7.51 -4.02 -2.88
CA ARG A 48 -7.26 -3.57 -4.24
C ARG A 48 -7.66 -4.65 -5.23
N ARG A 49 -8.60 -4.32 -6.11
CA ARG A 49 -8.98 -5.18 -7.24
C ARG A 49 -8.08 -4.85 -8.43
N LEU A 50 -7.26 -5.81 -8.83
CA LEU A 50 -6.45 -5.70 -10.05
C LEU A 50 -7.33 -5.89 -11.29
N PRO A 51 -6.90 -5.41 -12.47
CA PRO A 51 -7.58 -5.71 -13.72
C PRO A 51 -7.68 -7.22 -13.94
N ASP A 52 -8.72 -7.68 -14.64
CA ASP A 52 -8.98 -9.12 -14.83
C ASP A 52 -7.85 -9.87 -15.58
N THR A 53 -6.91 -9.16 -16.18
CA THR A 53 -5.68 -9.71 -16.76
C THR A 53 -4.60 -10.05 -15.72
N PHE A 54 -4.84 -9.83 -14.43
CA PHE A 54 -3.87 -10.08 -13.36
C PHE A 54 -4.29 -11.19 -12.40
N PHE A 55 -3.31 -11.92 -11.87
CA PHE A 55 -3.49 -12.91 -10.81
C PHE A 55 -2.48 -12.69 -9.67
N PRO A 56 -2.93 -12.69 -8.40
CA PRO A 56 -4.32 -12.83 -7.96
C PRO A 56 -5.16 -11.57 -8.25
N PRO A 57 -6.49 -11.67 -8.40
CA PRO A 57 -7.35 -10.53 -8.75
C PRO A 57 -7.53 -9.53 -7.61
N PHE A 58 -7.27 -9.93 -6.35
CA PHE A 58 -7.41 -9.08 -5.18
C PHE A 58 -6.13 -9.08 -4.35
N ILE A 59 -5.76 -7.90 -3.86
CA ILE A 59 -4.60 -7.68 -2.99
C ILE A 59 -5.07 -6.96 -1.72
N ASN A 60 -4.71 -7.51 -0.56
CA ASN A 60 -4.91 -6.83 0.71
C ASN A 60 -3.87 -5.72 0.87
N GLU A 61 -4.32 -4.55 1.29
CA GLU A 61 -3.49 -3.39 1.52
C GLU A 61 -3.82 -2.72 2.86
N VAL A 62 -2.87 -1.95 3.38
CA VAL A 62 -3.05 -1.09 4.55
C VAL A 62 -2.79 0.35 4.14
N MET A 63 -3.76 1.23 4.29
CA MET A 63 -3.68 2.66 3.95
C MET A 63 -3.54 3.51 5.20
N CYS A 64 -2.59 4.43 5.23
CA CYS A 64 -2.46 5.35 6.36
C CYS A 64 -3.57 6.38 6.38
N ASP A 65 -3.99 6.73 7.59
CA ASP A 65 -4.95 7.81 7.84
C ASP A 65 -4.42 9.17 7.34
N ASP A 66 -5.31 10.15 7.26
CA ASP A 66 -4.99 11.52 6.86
C ASP A 66 -4.14 12.25 7.91
N ASP A 67 -4.22 11.86 9.19
CA ASP A 67 -3.28 12.31 10.21
C ASP A 67 -1.87 11.82 9.88
N LYS A 68 -1.02 12.77 9.46
CA LYS A 68 0.37 12.49 9.08
C LYS A 68 1.34 12.55 10.26
N ALA A 69 0.90 12.89 11.47
CA ALA A 69 1.75 12.94 12.65
C ALA A 69 1.51 11.75 13.58
N CYS A 70 2.55 11.28 14.27
CA CYS A 70 2.45 10.11 15.15
C CYS A 70 2.83 10.34 16.61
N LEU A 71 3.61 11.38 16.91
CA LEU A 71 4.03 11.72 18.25
C LEU A 71 3.81 13.20 18.48
N TYR A 72 3.18 13.54 19.60
CA TYR A 72 2.88 14.91 19.98
C TYR A 72 3.41 15.21 21.38
N PHE A 73 3.95 16.41 21.55
CA PHE A 73 4.31 16.96 22.85
C PHE A 73 4.01 18.45 22.85
N TYR A 74 3.19 18.93 23.79
CA TYR A 74 2.62 20.28 23.77
C TYR A 74 2.05 20.69 22.39
N ASP A 75 1.30 19.79 21.75
CA ASP A 75 0.70 19.98 20.42
C ASP A 75 1.68 20.17 19.24
N PHE A 76 3.00 20.03 19.48
CA PHE A 76 3.99 19.98 18.41
C PHE A 76 4.23 18.54 17.94
N PRO A 77 4.23 18.28 16.62
CA PRO A 77 4.52 16.97 16.09
C PRO A 77 6.02 16.67 16.17
N HIS A 78 6.36 15.51 16.70
CA HIS A 78 7.72 15.00 16.86
C HIS A 78 8.02 13.78 15.99
N GLY A 79 7.05 13.34 15.20
CA GLY A 79 7.21 12.28 14.25
C GLY A 79 6.09 12.28 13.21
N LYS A 80 6.32 11.57 12.10
CA LYS A 80 5.40 11.48 10.97
C LYS A 80 5.02 10.05 10.61
N CYS A 81 3.75 9.83 10.34
CA CYS A 81 3.23 8.60 9.76
C CYS A 81 3.58 8.53 8.27
N THR A 82 4.27 7.46 7.86
CA THR A 82 4.67 7.23 6.48
C THR A 82 4.12 5.90 5.99
N GLN A 83 3.49 5.92 4.82
CA GLN A 83 3.03 4.73 4.12
C GLN A 83 4.22 3.90 3.62
N LYS A 84 4.30 2.65 4.08
CA LYS A 84 5.26 1.68 3.56
C LYS A 84 4.67 0.85 2.45
N HIS A 85 5.56 0.51 1.53
CA HIS A 85 5.25 -0.29 0.36
C HIS A 85 6.23 -1.45 0.24
N MET A 86 5.75 -2.59 -0.24
CA MET A 86 6.57 -3.73 -0.61
C MET A 86 6.26 -4.14 -2.05
N ASN A 87 7.25 -4.73 -2.72
CA ASN A 87 7.09 -5.23 -4.09
C ASN A 87 6.63 -6.68 -4.05
N PHE A 88 5.44 -6.95 -4.57
CA PHE A 88 4.89 -8.29 -4.69
C PHE A 88 4.97 -8.73 -6.15
N VAL A 89 5.31 -10.00 -6.37
CA VAL A 89 5.29 -10.57 -7.71
C VAL A 89 3.89 -11.12 -7.99
N VAL A 90 3.21 -10.51 -8.95
CA VAL A 90 1.92 -10.96 -9.48
C VAL A 90 2.09 -11.45 -10.92
N LEU A 91 1.10 -12.12 -11.46
CA LEU A 91 1.09 -12.57 -12.85
C LEU A 91 0.20 -11.64 -13.68
N LYS A 92 0.69 -11.23 -14.85
CA LYS A 92 -0.08 -10.51 -15.87
C LYS A 92 -0.24 -11.43 -17.09
N ASN A 93 -1.48 -11.67 -17.51
CA ASN A 93 -1.78 -12.30 -18.78
C ASN A 93 -1.52 -11.29 -19.90
N VAL A 94 -0.59 -11.62 -20.80
CA VAL A 94 -0.29 -10.85 -22.02
C VAL A 94 -0.76 -11.58 -23.29
N GLY A 95 -1.39 -12.74 -23.12
CA GLY A 95 -2.04 -13.51 -24.19
C GLY A 95 -3.52 -13.15 -24.33
N THR A 96 -4.30 -14.08 -24.88
CA THR A 96 -5.77 -14.00 -24.95
C THR A 96 -6.40 -14.86 -23.85
N ASP A 97 -7.72 -14.83 -23.72
CA ASP A 97 -8.44 -15.70 -22.78
C ASP A 97 -8.31 -17.19 -23.17
N ASP A 98 -8.29 -17.49 -24.47
CA ASP A 98 -8.15 -18.87 -25.00
C ASP A 98 -6.69 -19.38 -25.04
N CYS A 99 -5.70 -18.49 -25.13
CA CYS A 99 -4.27 -18.80 -25.02
C CYS A 99 -3.62 -17.80 -24.06
N GLN A 100 -3.67 -18.12 -22.78
CA GLN A 100 -3.10 -17.30 -21.73
C GLN A 100 -1.57 -17.40 -21.72
N ILE A 101 -0.90 -16.26 -21.61
CA ILE A 101 0.55 -16.17 -21.48
C ILE A 101 0.84 -15.33 -20.24
N TRP A 102 1.21 -16.00 -19.15
CA TRP A 102 1.45 -15.35 -17.87
C TRP A 102 2.89 -14.87 -17.75
N GLN A 103 3.06 -13.61 -17.37
CA GLN A 103 4.35 -12.99 -17.10
C GLN A 103 4.40 -12.42 -15.69
N LYS A 104 5.57 -12.49 -15.05
CA LYS A 104 5.80 -11.89 -13.73
C LYS A 104 5.77 -10.37 -13.83
N PHE A 105 5.05 -9.73 -12.92
CA PHE A 105 4.94 -8.28 -12.81
C PHE A 105 5.19 -7.88 -11.35
N ASN A 106 6.06 -6.89 -11.13
CA ASN A 106 6.32 -6.34 -9.80
C ASN A 106 5.27 -5.27 -9.46
N LEU A 107 4.36 -5.62 -8.57
CA LEU A 107 3.34 -4.71 -8.05
C LEU A 107 3.84 -4.08 -6.75
N ASN A 108 3.80 -2.76 -6.68
CA ASN A 108 4.06 -2.04 -5.44
C ASN A 108 2.75 -1.98 -4.61
N VAL A 109 2.78 -2.60 -3.43
CA VAL A 109 1.63 -2.84 -2.55
C VAL A 109 1.83 -2.08 -1.25
N ARG A 110 0.78 -1.40 -0.77
CA ARG A 110 0.78 -0.72 0.53
C ARG A 110 0.56 -1.72 1.66
N VAL A 111 1.49 -1.78 2.62
CA VAL A 111 1.53 -2.89 3.59
C VAL A 111 1.46 -2.48 5.04
N SER A 112 1.93 -1.28 5.38
CA SER A 112 1.92 -0.79 6.76
C SER A 112 2.07 0.73 6.82
N CYS A 113 1.80 1.27 8.00
CA CYS A 113 2.02 2.66 8.38
C CYS A 113 3.01 2.70 9.52
N GLU A 114 4.13 3.40 9.30
CA GLU A 114 5.20 3.49 10.28
C GLU A 114 5.38 4.93 10.75
N CYS A 115 5.65 5.08 12.05
CA CYS A 115 6.00 6.37 12.65
C CYS A 115 7.50 6.59 12.54
N PHE A 116 7.91 7.68 11.88
CA PHE A 116 9.28 8.15 11.84
C PHE A 116 9.44 9.30 12.81
N VAL A 117 10.31 9.14 13.81
CA VAL A 117 10.67 10.23 14.72
C VAL A 117 11.55 11.24 13.97
N ASP A 118 11.27 12.53 14.14
CA ASP A 118 12.11 13.59 13.59
C ASP A 118 13.50 13.56 14.27
N GLU A 119 14.58 13.57 13.49
CA GLU A 119 15.96 13.54 14.01
C GLU A 119 16.27 14.75 14.91
N MET A 120 15.59 15.88 14.69
CA MET A 120 15.72 17.09 15.51
C MET A 120 14.87 17.05 16.79
N SER A 121 14.00 16.04 16.92
CA SER A 121 13.15 15.87 18.09
C SER A 121 13.95 15.40 19.30
N PHE A 122 13.58 15.89 20.49
CA PHE A 122 14.09 15.34 21.75
C PHE A 122 13.80 13.84 21.91
N PHE A 123 12.78 13.30 21.24
CA PHE A 123 12.47 11.87 21.26
C PHE A 123 13.47 11.01 20.46
N ALA A 124 14.25 11.61 19.56
CA ALA A 124 15.22 10.88 18.73
C ALA A 124 16.28 10.13 19.56
N LYS A 125 16.56 10.59 20.79
CA LYS A 125 17.52 9.92 21.69
C LYS A 125 16.97 8.69 22.41
N TYR A 126 15.67 8.40 22.28
CA TYR A 126 15.00 7.30 22.96
C TYR A 126 14.51 6.19 22.00
N VAL A 127 14.84 6.31 20.72
CA VAL A 127 14.50 5.33 19.68
C VAL A 127 15.73 4.60 19.19
#